data_AF-A0A7R7VXK7-F1
#
_entry.id   AF-A0A7R7VXK7-F1
#
_cell.length_a   1.000
_cell.length_b   1.000
_cell.length_c   1.000
_cell.angle_alpha   90.00
_cell.angle_beta   90.00
_cell.angle_gamma   90.00
#
_symmetry.space_group_name_H-M   'P 1'
#
loop_
_entity.id
_entity.type
_entity.pdbx_description
1 polymer ?
#
loop_
_entity_poly.entity_id
_entity_poly.type
_entity_poly.pdbx_seq_one_letter_code
_entity_poly.pdbx_strand_id
1 'polypeptide(L)'
;MARISNLFVTWLSARNLPLYEETQRLHEKYGDYVRLGSPSELSIVEPRAVRELYSSQAPVSKGPFYTMFEPPIALFTVRDKEVNSRRQKAWDPAFNSKSLSEYEPRVLTYTMQLMSAIEERIGQHMNVQEWFNYYSFDVMGDIRSAL
;
A
#
# COMPACT_ATOMS: atom_id res chain seq x y z
N MET A 1 24.67 -4.31 -17.11
CA MET A 1 24.25 -3.15 -17.93
C MET A 1 23.22 -2.24 -17.24
N ALA A 2 23.03 -2.31 -15.92
CA ALA A 2 22.15 -1.41 -15.14
C ALA A 2 22.91 -0.30 -14.36
N ARG A 3 24.21 -0.10 -14.67
CA ARG A 3 25.12 0.74 -13.84
C ARG A 3 24.96 2.25 -14.05
N ILE A 4 24.30 2.70 -15.13
CA ILE A 4 24.42 4.10 -15.57
C ILE A 4 23.06 4.77 -15.80
N SER A 5 22.00 4.02 -16.16
CA SER A 5 20.72 4.65 -16.53
C SER A 5 19.50 3.79 -16.21
N ASN A 6 18.37 4.45 -15.92
CA ASN A 6 17.05 3.85 -15.77
C ASN A 6 16.47 3.29 -17.08
N LEU A 7 17.19 3.45 -18.21
CA LEU A 7 16.81 2.86 -19.50
C LEU A 7 16.52 1.36 -19.42
N PHE A 8 17.19 0.60 -18.55
CA PHE A 8 16.92 -0.83 -18.38
C PHE A 8 15.52 -1.09 -17.82
N VAL A 9 15.15 -0.40 -16.74
CA VAL A 9 13.82 -0.52 -16.13
C VAL A 9 12.74 0.02 -17.05
N THR A 10 12.98 1.19 -17.68
CA THR A 10 12.03 1.78 -18.64
C THR A 10 11.80 0.87 -19.86
N TRP A 11 12.87 0.26 -20.39
CA TRP A 11 12.78 -0.68 -21.50
C TRP A 11 12.02 -1.95 -21.12
N LEU A 12 12.23 -2.46 -19.90
CA LEU A 12 11.51 -3.61 -19.37
C LEU A 12 10.01 -3.32 -19.25
N SER A 13 9.65 -2.18 -18.64
CA SER A 13 8.26 -1.71 -18.53
C SER A 13 7.60 -1.51 -19.89
N ALA A 14 8.33 -1.00 -20.89
CA ALA A 14 7.81 -0.82 -22.24
C ALA A 14 7.54 -2.14 -23.00
N ARG A 15 8.14 -3.25 -22.57
CA ARG A 15 7.96 -4.57 -23.18
C ARG A 15 6.82 -5.39 -22.59
N ASN A 16 5.95 -4.78 -21.78
CA ASN A 16 4.93 -5.47 -20.98
C ASN A 16 5.51 -6.58 -20.10
N LEU A 17 6.81 -6.53 -19.79
CA LEU A 17 7.39 -7.47 -18.84
C LEU A 17 7.03 -6.99 -17.44
N PRO A 18 6.36 -7.84 -16.65
CA PRO A 18 6.09 -7.50 -15.27
C PRO A 18 7.42 -7.29 -14.52
N LEU A 19 7.66 -6.06 -14.07
CA LEU A 19 8.87 -5.70 -13.30
C LEU A 19 9.09 -6.63 -12.10
N TYR A 20 8.01 -7.13 -11.50
CA TYR A 20 8.08 -8.05 -10.35
C TYR A 20 8.70 -9.40 -10.72
N GLU A 21 8.38 -9.99 -11.88
CA GLU A 21 8.94 -11.28 -12.31
C GLU A 21 10.44 -11.16 -12.59
N GLU A 22 10.85 -10.10 -13.28
CA GLU A 22 12.28 -9.86 -13.54
C GLU A 22 13.03 -9.55 -12.25
N THR A 23 12.44 -8.76 -11.34
CA THR A 23 13.04 -8.49 -10.03
C THR A 23 13.23 -9.78 -9.24
N GLN A 24 12.22 -10.67 -9.22
CA GLN A 24 12.31 -11.98 -8.60
C GLN A 24 13.43 -12.82 -9.24
N ARG A 25 13.47 -12.91 -10.57
CA ARG A 25 14.51 -13.66 -11.31
C ARG A 25 15.92 -13.12 -11.02
N LEU A 26 16.06 -11.81 -10.85
CA LEU A 26 17.32 -11.19 -10.48
C LEU A 26 17.72 -11.54 -9.04
N HIS A 27 16.78 -11.59 -8.10
CA HIS A 27 17.04 -12.05 -6.74
C HIS A 27 17.41 -13.53 -6.67
N GLU A 28 16.77 -14.38 -7.48
CA GLU A 28 17.14 -15.80 -7.62
C GLU A 28 18.58 -15.97 -8.15
N LYS A 29 19.04 -15.05 -9.01
CA LYS A 29 20.37 -15.11 -9.63
C LYS A 29 21.48 -14.46 -8.79
N TYR A 30 21.20 -13.32 -8.16
CA TYR A 30 22.20 -12.46 -7.52
C TYR A 30 22.05 -12.39 -5.99
N GLY A 31 21.01 -12.98 -5.42
CA GLY A 31 20.74 -13.03 -3.98
C GLY A 31 19.89 -11.88 -3.47
N ASP A 32 19.94 -11.64 -2.15
CA ASP A 32 18.98 -10.79 -1.43
C ASP A 32 19.06 -9.30 -1.77
N TYR A 33 20.17 -8.86 -2.39
CA TYR A 33 20.47 -7.46 -2.69
C TYR A 33 20.66 -7.25 -4.18
N VAL A 34 19.68 -6.62 -4.84
CA VAL A 34 19.69 -6.40 -6.29
C VAL A 34 19.51 -4.93 -6.59
N ARG A 35 20.40 -4.37 -7.41
CA ARG A 35 20.25 -3.01 -7.94
C ARG A 35 19.39 -3.04 -9.20
N LEU A 36 18.19 -2.48 -9.13
CA LEU A 36 17.25 -2.44 -10.26
C LEU A 36 17.49 -1.23 -11.17
N GLY A 37 17.85 -0.07 -10.61
CA GLY A 37 17.96 1.19 -11.34
C GLY A 37 19.09 2.10 -10.88
N SER A 38 19.44 3.09 -11.72
CA SER A 38 20.50 4.07 -11.49
C SER A 38 19.88 5.44 -11.17
N PRO A 39 20.38 6.19 -10.16
CA PRO A 39 21.64 5.95 -9.46
C PRO A 39 21.51 5.20 -8.11
N SER A 40 20.31 4.86 -7.64
CA SER A 40 20.16 4.50 -6.21
C SER A 40 18.98 3.58 -5.85
N GLU A 41 18.39 2.86 -6.81
CA GLU A 41 17.31 1.90 -6.49
C GLU A 41 17.88 0.52 -6.16
N LEU A 42 17.83 0.19 -4.87
CA LEU A 42 18.23 -1.10 -4.32
C LEU A 42 16.98 -1.85 -3.87
N SER A 43 16.76 -3.01 -4.47
CA SER A 43 15.78 -3.99 -4.02
C SER A 43 16.43 -4.91 -2.99
N ILE A 44 15.73 -5.11 -1.87
CA ILE A 44 16.21 -5.89 -0.72
C ILE A 44 15.12 -6.87 -0.33
N VAL A 45 15.45 -8.15 -0.27
CA VAL A 45 14.53 -9.23 0.13
C VAL A 45 14.84 -9.77 1.54
N GLU A 46 15.92 -9.30 2.17
CA GLU A 46 16.29 -9.72 3.53
C GLU A 46 15.26 -9.26 4.59
N PRO A 47 14.66 -10.17 5.37
CA PRO A 47 13.65 -9.82 6.38
C PRO A 47 14.14 -8.86 7.47
N ARG A 48 15.44 -8.91 7.80
CA ARG A 48 16.05 -8.02 8.80
C ARG A 48 16.04 -6.56 8.36
N ALA A 49 16.12 -6.30 7.05
CA ALA A 49 16.11 -4.95 6.49
C ALA A 49 14.77 -4.24 6.76
N VAL A 50 13.66 -4.96 6.93
CA VAL A 50 12.36 -4.36 7.23
C VAL A 50 12.42 -3.56 8.54
N ARG A 51 13.03 -4.13 9.58
CA ARG A 51 13.15 -3.45 10.88
C ARG A 51 14.08 -2.24 10.77
N GLU A 52 15.20 -2.39 10.09
CA GLU A 52 16.19 -1.32 9.94
C GLU A 52 15.64 -0.13 9.11
N LEU A 53 14.83 -0.40 8.09
CA LEU A 53 14.30 0.63 7.18
C LEU A 53 12.99 1.26 7.67
N TYR A 54 12.11 0.48 8.30
CA TYR A 54 10.77 0.94 8.71
C TYR A 54 10.64 1.26 10.20
N SER A 55 11.72 1.14 10.99
CA SER A 55 11.68 1.60 12.39
C SER A 55 11.51 3.13 12.47
N SER A 56 10.85 3.59 13.53
CA SER A 56 10.65 5.03 13.79
C SER A 56 11.98 5.81 13.84
N GLN A 57 13.05 5.16 14.32
CA GLN A 57 14.40 5.72 14.45
C GLN A 57 15.28 5.52 13.21
N ALA A 58 14.80 4.81 12.18
CA ALA A 58 15.59 4.52 11.00
C ALA A 58 16.13 5.82 10.37
N PRO A 59 17.42 5.93 9.99
CA PRO A 59 17.97 7.15 9.41
C PRO A 59 17.51 7.41 7.97
N VAL A 60 16.55 6.64 7.45
CA VAL A 60 16.02 6.76 6.10
C VAL A 60 14.74 7.59 6.05
N SER A 61 14.48 8.20 4.89
CA SER A 61 13.23 8.87 4.55
C SER A 61 12.67 8.29 3.25
N LYS A 62 11.40 8.59 2.97
CA LYS A 62 10.76 8.16 1.72
C LYS A 62 11.56 8.68 0.51
N GLY A 63 11.76 7.80 -0.47
CA GLY A 63 12.60 8.07 -1.62
C GLY A 63 12.09 9.18 -2.55
N PRO A 64 12.89 9.61 -3.53
CA PRO A 64 12.55 10.69 -4.47
C PRO A 64 11.28 10.44 -5.28
N PHE A 65 10.86 9.18 -5.46
CA PHE A 65 9.60 8.81 -6.10
C PHE A 65 8.42 9.62 -5.57
N TYR A 66 8.40 9.92 -4.26
CA TYR A 66 7.29 10.66 -3.64
C TYR A 66 7.23 12.16 -3.99
N THR A 67 8.27 12.73 -4.60
CA THR A 67 8.24 14.13 -5.06
C THR A 67 7.24 14.36 -6.18
N MET A 68 6.80 13.31 -6.90
CA MET A 68 5.68 13.42 -7.85
C MET A 68 4.34 13.81 -7.21
N PHE A 69 4.22 13.69 -5.89
CA PHE A 69 3.01 14.02 -5.13
C PHE A 69 3.12 15.35 -4.37
N GLU A 70 4.07 16.21 -4.71
CA GLU A 70 4.21 17.52 -4.08
C GLU A 70 3.19 18.54 -4.65
N PRO A 71 2.52 19.34 -3.79
CA PRO A 71 2.59 19.33 -2.34
C PRO A 71 1.86 18.12 -1.72
N PRO A 72 2.44 17.43 -0.70
CA PRO A 72 1.85 16.21 -0.18
C PRO A 72 0.58 16.50 0.62
N ILE A 73 -0.56 15.99 0.12
CA ILE A 73 -1.85 16.06 0.80
C ILE A 73 -2.04 14.84 1.72
N ALA A 74 -1.86 13.64 1.19
CA ALA A 74 -2.05 12.40 1.94
C ALA A 74 -0.92 12.13 2.93
N LEU A 75 -1.23 11.51 4.08
CA LEU A 75 -0.24 11.16 5.11
C LEU A 75 0.90 10.30 4.55
N PHE A 76 0.57 9.30 3.73
CA PHE A 76 1.54 8.36 3.18
C PHE A 76 2.52 8.99 2.17
N THR A 77 2.21 10.16 1.59
CA THR A 77 3.13 10.84 0.64
C THR A 77 4.10 11.80 1.31
N VAL A 78 3.86 12.18 2.59
CA VAL A 78 4.74 13.10 3.31
C VAL A 78 6.10 12.46 3.57
N ARG A 79 7.17 13.11 3.09
CA ARG A 79 8.57 12.66 3.23
C ARG A 79 9.23 13.16 4.52
N ASP A 80 8.85 14.35 4.97
CA ASP A 80 9.32 14.94 6.23
C ASP A 80 8.71 14.20 7.43
N LYS A 81 9.57 13.68 8.31
CA LYS A 81 9.15 12.87 9.45
C LYS A 81 8.40 13.67 10.51
N GLU A 82 8.79 14.92 10.74
CA GLU A 82 8.14 15.77 11.73
C GLU A 82 6.73 16.15 11.24
N VAL A 83 6.61 16.55 9.97
CA VAL A 83 5.30 16.83 9.36
C VAL A 83 4.42 15.58 9.35
N ASN A 84 4.98 14.42 8.99
CA ASN A 84 4.26 13.15 9.01
C ASN A 84 3.78 12.81 10.42
N SER A 85 4.65 12.92 11.43
CA SER A 85 4.30 12.67 12.84
C SER A 85 3.20 13.61 13.33
N ARG A 86 3.29 14.91 13.04
CA ARG A 86 2.25 15.89 13.39
C ARG A 86 0.90 15.57 12.75
N ARG A 87 0.88 15.19 11.48
CA ARG A 87 -0.36 14.79 10.78
C ARG A 87 -0.90 13.46 11.32
N GLN A 88 -0.04 12.48 11.57
CA GLN A 88 -0.43 11.19 12.12
C GLN A 88 -1.16 11.32 13.45
N LYS A 89 -0.72 12.23 14.34
CA LYS A 89 -1.40 12.52 15.61
C LYS A 89 -2.87 12.92 15.46
N ALA A 90 -3.23 13.59 14.36
CA ALA A 90 -4.63 13.93 14.09
C ALA A 90 -5.47 12.72 13.68
N TRP A 91 -4.83 11.67 13.13
CA TRP A 91 -5.47 10.42 12.72
C TRP A 91 -5.50 9.36 13.84
N ASP A 92 -4.61 9.43 14.83
CA ASP A 92 -4.53 8.47 15.93
C ASP A 92 -5.89 8.22 16.64
N PRO A 93 -6.75 9.24 16.88
CA PRO A 93 -8.07 9.01 17.45
C PRO A 93 -8.99 8.17 16.56
N ALA A 94 -8.89 8.25 15.24
CA ALA A 94 -9.74 7.49 14.33
C ALA A 94 -9.34 6.01 14.25
N PHE A 95 -8.09 5.65 14.59
CA PHE A 95 -7.57 4.29 14.44
C PHE A 95 -7.15 3.63 15.77
N ASN A 96 -7.57 4.18 16.90
CA ASN A 96 -7.32 3.53 18.20
C ASN A 96 -8.29 2.37 18.45
N SER A 97 -7.94 1.47 19.38
CA SER A 97 -8.74 0.26 19.67
C SER A 97 -10.18 0.55 20.09
N LYS A 98 -10.42 1.68 20.77
CA LYS A 98 -11.77 2.08 21.19
C LYS A 98 -12.63 2.43 19.97
N SER A 99 -12.14 3.30 19.10
CA SER A 99 -12.83 3.71 17.89
C SER A 99 -13.04 2.54 16.93
N LEU A 100 -12.07 1.62 16.81
CA LEU A 100 -12.25 0.39 16.05
C LEU A 100 -13.38 -0.50 16.60
N SER A 101 -13.50 -0.61 17.94
CA SER A 101 -14.59 -1.34 18.58
C SER A 101 -15.94 -0.66 18.36
N GLU A 102 -15.98 0.67 18.27
CA GLU A 102 -17.18 1.44 17.95
C GLU A 102 -17.60 1.29 16.48
N TYR A 103 -16.66 1.03 15.57
CA TYR A 103 -16.95 0.78 14.15
C TYR A 103 -17.42 -0.65 13.87
N GLU A 104 -17.05 -1.62 14.70
CA GLU A 104 -17.37 -3.04 14.48
C GLU A 104 -18.87 -3.29 14.21
N PRO A 105 -19.84 -2.76 14.99
CA PRO A 105 -21.26 -2.97 14.71
C PRO A 105 -21.72 -2.41 13.35
N ARG A 106 -21.11 -1.31 12.91
CA ARG A 106 -21.40 -0.68 11.61
C ARG A 106 -20.91 -1.55 10.48
N VAL A 107 -19.66 -2.01 10.56
CA VAL A 107 -19.07 -2.93 9.58
C VAL A 107 -19.86 -4.24 9.50
N LEU A 108 -20.30 -4.76 10.66
CA LEU A 108 -21.10 -5.99 10.73
C LEU A 108 -22.41 -5.85 9.95
N THR A 109 -23.06 -4.69 10.01
CA THR A 109 -24.32 -4.44 9.29
C THR A 109 -24.14 -4.61 7.78
N TYR A 110 -23.12 -3.98 7.18
CA TYR A 110 -22.82 -4.12 5.75
C TYR A 110 -22.30 -5.51 5.41
N THR A 111 -21.60 -6.16 6.34
CA THR A 111 -21.12 -7.54 6.14
C THR A 111 -22.30 -8.50 6.07
N MET A 112 -23.30 -8.35 6.94
CA MET A 112 -24.53 -9.14 6.87
C MET A 112 -25.29 -8.90 5.56
N GLN A 113 -25.35 -7.66 5.08
CA GLN A 113 -25.98 -7.34 3.77
C GLN A 113 -25.25 -8.02 2.61
N LEU A 114 -23.91 -7.99 2.61
CA LEU A 114 -23.11 -8.69 1.62
C LEU A 114 -23.36 -10.20 1.67
N MET A 115 -23.41 -10.79 2.87
CA MET A 115 -23.70 -12.22 3.04
C MET A 115 -25.08 -12.59 2.53
N SER A 116 -26.12 -11.81 2.87
CA SER A 116 -27.48 -12.04 2.34
C SER A 116 -27.53 -11.94 0.82
N ALA A 117 -26.84 -10.96 0.23
CA ALA A 117 -26.78 -10.83 -1.23
C ALA A 117 -26.09 -12.02 -1.91
N ILE A 118 -25.06 -12.58 -1.28
CA ILE A 118 -24.38 -13.81 -1.72
C ILE A 118 -25.33 -15.01 -1.61
N GLU A 119 -26.01 -15.17 -0.48
CA GLU A 119 -26.94 -16.28 -0.21
C GLU A 119 -28.10 -16.32 -1.22
N GLU A 120 -28.68 -15.17 -1.54
CA GLU A 120 -29.73 -15.03 -2.57
C GLU A 120 -29.28 -15.45 -3.98
N ARG A 121 -27.97 -15.38 -4.24
CA ARG A 121 -27.36 -15.61 -5.56
C ARG A 121 -26.59 -16.93 -5.63
N ILE A 122 -26.77 -17.81 -4.64
CA ILE A 122 -26.20 -19.17 -4.69
C ILE A 122 -26.68 -19.86 -5.97
N GLY A 123 -25.74 -20.39 -6.75
CA GLY A 123 -26.00 -21.03 -8.04
C GLY A 123 -26.08 -20.06 -9.22
N GLN A 124 -25.89 -18.76 -9.01
CA GLN A 124 -25.80 -17.74 -10.06
C GLN A 124 -24.38 -17.16 -10.14
N HIS A 125 -24.02 -16.63 -11.31
CA HIS A 125 -22.76 -15.90 -11.46
C HIS A 125 -22.88 -14.51 -10.81
N MET A 126 -21.92 -14.18 -9.95
CA MET A 126 -21.84 -12.89 -9.28
C MET A 126 -20.48 -12.24 -9.53
N ASN A 127 -20.48 -10.96 -9.89
CA ASN A 127 -19.24 -10.19 -10.01
C ASN A 127 -18.74 -9.78 -8.62
N VAL A 128 -17.86 -10.61 -8.04
CA VAL A 128 -17.30 -10.38 -6.69
C VAL A 128 -16.59 -9.03 -6.60
N GLN A 129 -15.87 -8.60 -7.64
CA GLN A 129 -15.17 -7.33 -7.62
C GLN A 129 -16.13 -6.15 -7.44
N GLU A 130 -17.26 -6.16 -8.14
CA GLU A 130 -18.27 -5.12 -8.02
C GLU A 130 -18.93 -5.10 -6.65
N TRP A 131 -19.32 -6.25 -6.12
CA TRP A 131 -19.94 -6.35 -4.79
C TRP A 131 -19.00 -5.94 -3.66
N PHE A 132 -17.71 -6.28 -3.74
CA PHE A 132 -16.72 -5.83 -2.76
C PHE A 132 -16.43 -4.33 -2.89
N ASN A 133 -16.54 -3.74 -4.09
CA ASN A 133 -16.45 -2.29 -4.27
C ASN A 133 -17.63 -1.57 -3.59
N TYR A 134 -18.85 -2.06 -3.75
CA TYR A 134 -20.03 -1.50 -3.06
C TYR A 134 -19.89 -1.62 -1.55
N TYR A 135 -19.59 -2.82 -1.05
CA TYR A 135 -19.34 -3.05 0.37
C TYR A 135 -18.30 -2.10 0.95
N SER A 136 -17.14 -1.98 0.29
CA SER A 136 -16.06 -1.11 0.76
C SER A 136 -16.47 0.37 0.74
N PHE A 137 -17.21 0.80 -0.29
CA PHE A 137 -17.71 2.17 -0.39
C PHE A 137 -18.69 2.51 0.74
N ASP A 138 -19.64 1.62 1.02
CA ASP A 138 -20.66 1.80 2.05
C ASP A 138 -20.04 1.80 3.45
N VAL A 139 -19.16 0.84 3.74
CA VAL A 139 -18.42 0.79 5.02
C VAL A 139 -17.60 2.05 5.24
N MET A 140 -16.80 2.47 4.25
CA MET A 140 -16.00 3.70 4.36
C MET A 140 -16.87 4.95 4.45
N GLY A 141 -18.02 4.97 3.77
CA GLY A 141 -18.99 6.07 3.81
C GLY A 141 -19.59 6.25 5.19
N ASP A 142 -20.00 5.15 5.82
CA ASP A 142 -20.62 5.19 7.14
C ASP A 142 -19.62 5.51 8.25
N ILE A 143 -18.42 4.91 8.23
CA ILE A 143 -17.35 5.24 9.20
C ILE A 143 -16.99 6.72 9.13
N ARG A 144 -16.92 7.30 7.92
CA ARG A 144 -16.67 8.75 7.75
C ARG A 144 -17.78 9.60 8.38
N SER A 145 -19.03 9.17 8.32
CA SER A 145 -20.16 9.91 8.92
C SER A 145 -20.13 9.92 10.45
N ALA A 146 -19.39 8.99 11.05
CA ALA A 146 -19.23 8.86 12.50
C ALA A 146 -18.00 9.62 13.05
N LEU A 147 -17.13 10.13 12.17
CA LEU A 147 -15.95 10.93 12.48
C LEU A 147 -16.26 12.42 12.42
#